data_AF-A0A443VPW8-F1
#
_entry.id   AF-A0A443VPW8-F1
#
_cell.length_a   1.000
_cell.length_b   1.000
_cell.length_c   1.000
_cell.angle_alpha   90.00
_cell.angle_beta   90.00
_cell.angle_gamma   90.00
#
_symmetry.space_group_name_H-M   'P 1'
#
loop_
_entity.id
_entity.type
_entity.pdbx_description
1 polymer ?
#
loop_
_entity_poly.entity_id
_entity_poly.type
_entity_poly.pdbx_seq_one_letter_code
_entity_poly.pdbx_strand_id
1 'polypeptide(L)'
;MRMITRKKPAFTELFNAGVLTRIVAVKSPDGGGWRLFGLWRDKDIAVFVEAARGGVREWSGLDYLANFCGSCGISLWEIHSKVEPKLLQ
;
A
#
# COMPACT_ATOMS: atom_id res chain seq x y z
N MET A 1 3.69 -7.40 -12.98
CA MET A 1 3.75 -6.24 -12.07
C MET A 1 5.07 -6.21 -11.32
N ARG A 2 5.87 -5.14 -11.50
CA ARG A 2 7.09 -4.89 -10.72
C ARG A 2 6.73 -4.25 -9.38
N MET A 3 7.41 -4.66 -8.31
CA MET A 3 7.21 -4.10 -6.98
C MET A 3 8.44 -3.31 -6.55
N ILE A 4 8.24 -2.10 -6.04
CA ILE A 4 9.29 -1.26 -5.44
C ILE A 4 8.81 -0.67 -4.12
N THR A 5 9.73 -0.23 -3.28
CA THR A 5 9.40 0.47 -2.02
C THR A 5 9.85 1.93 -2.07
N ARG A 6 9.11 2.80 -1.37
CA ARG A 6 9.49 4.20 -1.12
C ARG A 6 9.17 4.60 0.32
N LYS A 7 10.07 5.34 0.96
CA LYS A 7 9.80 6.01 2.24
C LYS A 7 8.62 6.97 2.08
N LYS A 8 7.96 7.29 3.20
CA LYS A 8 6.77 8.16 3.25
C LYS A 8 6.92 9.44 2.40
N PRO A 9 7.99 10.27 2.52
CA PRO A 9 8.07 11.52 1.76
C PRO A 9 7.99 11.31 0.24
N ALA A 10 8.81 10.41 -0.31
CA ALA A 10 8.81 10.10 -1.73
C ALA A 10 7.49 9.44 -2.20
N PHE A 11 6.86 8.61 -1.35
CA PHE A 11 5.55 8.05 -1.67
C PHE A 11 4.48 9.15 -1.78
N THR A 12 4.46 10.08 -0.82
CA THR A 12 3.54 11.23 -0.80
C THR A 12 3.77 12.15 -2.00
N GLU A 13 5.03 12.43 -2.36
CA GLU A 13 5.36 13.23 -3.56
C GLU A 13 4.84 12.58 -4.84
N LEU A 14 5.01 11.27 -5.01
CA LEU A 14 4.49 10.55 -6.17
C LEU A 14 2.95 10.58 -6.24
N PHE A 15 2.27 10.53 -5.10
CA PHE A 15 0.81 10.70 -5.04
C PHE A 15 0.39 12.13 -5.43
N ASN A 16 1.01 13.14 -4.81
CA ASN A 16 0.68 14.55 -5.07
C ASN A 16 0.97 14.97 -6.52
N ALA A 17 2.00 14.40 -7.15
CA ALA A 17 2.31 14.60 -8.56
C ALA A 17 1.36 13.85 -9.52
N GLY A 18 0.40 13.09 -8.99
CA GLY A 18 -0.53 12.27 -9.78
C GLY A 18 0.10 11.02 -10.39
N VAL A 19 1.36 10.71 -10.06
CA VAL A 19 2.06 9.52 -10.55
C VAL A 19 1.44 8.26 -9.97
N LEU A 20 1.07 8.26 -8.69
CA LEU A 20 0.26 7.20 -8.10
C LEU A 20 -1.22 7.54 -8.29
N THR A 21 -1.93 6.73 -9.08
CA THR A 21 -3.32 7.02 -9.48
C THR A 21 -4.36 6.31 -8.64
N ARG A 22 -3.98 5.18 -8.02
CA ARG A 22 -4.82 4.41 -7.11
C ARG A 22 -3.99 4.03 -5.91
N ILE A 23 -4.59 4.16 -4.73
CA ILE A 23 -3.98 3.76 -3.46
C ILE A 23 -4.76 2.56 -2.94
N VAL A 24 -4.05 1.46 -2.68
CA VAL A 24 -4.66 0.17 -2.41
C VAL A 24 -4.05 -0.42 -1.13
N ALA A 25 -4.93 -0.80 -0.21
CA ALA A 25 -4.60 -1.60 0.96
C ALA A 25 -4.93 -3.07 0.70
N VAL A 26 -3.99 -3.95 1.07
CA VAL A 26 -4.13 -5.41 0.97
C VAL A 26 -3.70 -6.06 2.27
N LYS A 27 -4.28 -7.22 2.59
CA LYS A 27 -3.77 -8.08 3.66
C LYS A 27 -2.35 -8.54 3.34
N SER A 28 -1.51 -8.63 4.36
CA SER A 28 -0.20 -9.29 4.19
C SER A 28 -0.38 -10.78 3.88
N PRO A 29 0.54 -11.40 3.13
CA PRO A 29 0.46 -12.81 2.74
C PRO A 29 0.44 -13.80 3.91
N ASP A 30 1.06 -13.46 5.03
CA ASP A 30 1.11 -14.27 6.25
C ASP A 30 -0.18 -14.16 7.11
N GLY A 31 -1.19 -13.44 6.61
CA GLY A 31 -2.45 -13.19 7.31
C GLY A 31 -2.38 -12.07 8.37
N GLY A 32 -1.18 -11.57 8.67
CA GLY A 32 -0.92 -10.57 9.70
C GLY A 32 -0.92 -9.14 9.16
N GLY A 33 -1.82 -8.29 9.66
CA GLY A 33 -1.82 -6.88 9.31
C GLY A 33 -2.10 -6.56 7.83
N TRP A 34 -1.75 -5.34 7.43
CA TRP A 34 -2.10 -4.70 6.17
C TRP A 34 -0.89 -4.00 5.56
N ARG A 35 -0.80 -4.00 4.24
CA ARG A 35 0.20 -3.28 3.44
C ARG A 35 -0.50 -2.29 2.53
N LEU A 36 0.17 -1.19 2.21
CA LEU A 36 -0.33 -0.14 1.31
C LEU A 36 0.61 0.01 0.11
N PHE A 37 0.04 0.10 -1.09
CA PHE A 37 0.77 0.48 -2.28
C PHE A 37 -0.03 1.44 -3.17
N GLY A 38 0.70 2.21 -3.98
CA GLY A 38 0.14 2.99 -5.06
C GLY A 38 0.41 2.34 -6.41
N LEU A 39 -0.55 2.44 -7.33
CA LEU A 39 -0.36 2.04 -8.73
C LEU A 39 0.23 3.20 -9.54
N TRP A 40 1.40 2.97 -10.12
CA TRP A 40 2.04 3.93 -11.01
C TRP A 40 1.21 4.09 -12.29
N ARG A 41 0.87 5.33 -12.64
CA ARG A 41 0.15 5.69 -13.86
C ARG A 41 0.81 5.13 -15.12
N ASP A 42 0.04 4.38 -15.92
CA ASP A 42 0.49 3.83 -17.22
C ASP A 42 1.71 2.91 -17.12
N LYS A 43 2.04 2.41 -15.93
CA LYS A 43 3.13 1.46 -15.71
C LYS A 43 2.65 0.31 -14.85
N ASP A 44 3.14 -0.89 -15.16
CA ASP A 44 2.88 -2.09 -14.37
C ASP A 44 3.80 -2.13 -13.12
N ILE A 45 3.73 -1.09 -12.28
CA ILE A 45 4.55 -0.91 -11.08
C ILE A 45 3.66 -0.62 -9.87
N ALA A 46 3.77 -1.46 -8.84
CA ALA A 46 3.25 -1.20 -7.50
C ALA A 46 4.35 -0.58 -6.62
N VAL A 47 4.06 0.58 -6.06
CA VAL A 47 4.96 1.29 -5.14
C VAL A 47 4.46 1.08 -3.72
N PHE A 48 5.12 0.25 -2.94
CA PHE A 48 4.82 0.02 -1.54
C PHE A 48 5.45 1.09 -0.65
N VAL A 49 4.81 1.34 0.50
CA VAL A 49 5.41 2.17 1.55
C VAL A 49 6.51 1.36 2.24
N GLU A 50 7.68 1.96 2.42
CA GLU A 50 8.82 1.33 3.09
C GLU A 50 8.76 1.52 4.61
N ALA A 51 9.11 0.49 5.38
CA ALA A 51 9.24 0.59 6.83
C ALA A 51 10.49 1.39 7.23
N ALA A 52 10.55 1.86 8.48
CA ALA A 52 11.71 2.60 8.99
C ALA A 52 13.02 1.81 8.83
N ARG A 53 12.96 0.51 9.15
CA ARG A 53 14.11 -0.43 9.13
C ARG A 53 14.27 -1.19 7.81
N GLY A 54 13.66 -0.69 6.73
CA GLY A 54 13.67 -1.36 5.42
C GLY A 54 12.56 -2.40 5.26
N GLY A 55 12.34 -2.84 4.02
CA GLY A 55 11.22 -3.72 3.67
C GLY A 55 9.88 -2.99 3.53
N VAL A 56 8.83 -3.74 3.22
CA VAL A 56 7.46 -3.20 3.09
C VAL A 56 6.89 -2.92 4.48
N ARG A 57 6.29 -1.74 4.63
CA ARG A 57 5.62 -1.35 5.87
C ARG A 57 4.32 -2.12 6.04
N GLU A 58 4.11 -2.58 7.27
CA GLU A 58 2.90 -3.26 7.69
C GLU A 58 2.21 -2.49 8.81
N TRP A 59 0.89 -2.59 8.84
CA TRP A 59 0.03 -2.01 9.85
C TRP A 59 -0.88 -3.08 10.44
N SER A 60 -1.07 -3.07 11.75
CA SER A 60 -1.91 -4.05 12.43
C SER A 60 -3.40 -3.91 12.08
N GLY A 61 -3.85 -2.71 11.71
CA GLY A 61 -5.25 -2.39 11.47
C GLY A 61 -5.47 -1.30 10.42
N LEU A 62 -6.71 -1.23 9.92
CA LEU A 62 -7.13 -0.24 8.92
C LEU A 62 -7.21 1.19 9.49
N ASP A 63 -7.41 1.33 10.80
CA ASP A 63 -7.37 2.60 11.53
C ASP A 63 -5.98 3.24 11.45
N TYR A 64 -4.91 2.47 11.65
CA TYR A 64 -3.55 2.97 11.49
C TYR A 64 -3.20 3.31 10.04
N LEU A 65 -3.77 2.58 9.07
CA LEU A 65 -3.65 2.90 7.65
C LEU A 65 -4.39 4.19 7.30
N ALA A 66 -5.61 4.37 7.80
CA ALA A 66 -6.39 5.60 7.59
C ALA A 66 -5.63 6.82 8.12
N ASN A 67 -5.04 6.72 9.32
CA ASN A 67 -4.18 7.77 9.88
C ASN A 67 -2.96 8.05 9.00
N PHE A 68 -2.31 7.00 8.46
CA PHE A 68 -1.20 7.17 7.51
C PHE A 68 -1.65 7.89 6.23
N CYS A 69 -2.74 7.45 5.60
CA CYS A 69 -3.31 8.07 4.39
C CYS A 69 -3.65 9.55 4.64
N GLY A 70 -4.35 9.86 5.73
CA GLY A 70 -4.67 11.24 6.11
C GLY A 70 -3.41 12.09 6.30
N SER A 71 -2.36 11.54 6.93
CA SER A 71 -1.07 12.23 7.09
C SER A 71 -0.28 12.45 5.78
N CYS A 72 -0.74 11.86 4.66
CA CYS A 72 -0.19 12.04 3.32
C CYS A 72 -1.12 12.87 2.42
N GLY A 73 -2.26 13.35 2.93
CA GLY A 73 -3.28 14.03 2.12
C GLY A 73 -4.10 13.09 1.22
N ILE A 74 -4.04 11.77 1.45
CA ILE A 74 -4.79 10.77 0.68
C ILE A 74 -6.15 10.58 1.34
N SER A 75 -7.21 11.04 0.67
CA SER A 75 -8.60 10.89 1.12
C SER A 75 -9.30 9.65 0.55
N LEU A 76 -8.92 9.22 -0.66
CA LEU A 76 -9.48 8.05 -1.33
C LEU A 76 -8.43 6.94 -1.44
N TRP A 77 -8.79 5.76 -0.93
CA TRP A 77 -8.02 4.54 -1.06
C TRP A 77 -8.97 3.34 -1.05
N GLU A 78 -8.52 2.25 -1.64
CA GLU A 78 -9.32 1.05 -1.86
C GLU A 78 -8.82 -0.08 -0.96
N ILE A 79 -9.74 -0.93 -0.51
CA ILE A 79 -9.41 -2.15 0.23
C ILE A 79 -9.64 -3.33 -0.70
N HIS A 80 -8.57 -4.08 -0.96
CA HIS A 80 -8.62 -5.28 -1.79
C HIS A 80 -8.34 -6.49 -0.90
N SER A 81 -9.37 -7.29 -0.67
CA SER A 81 -9.25 -8.57 0.04
C SER A 81 -9.32 -9.69 -0.99
N LYS A 82 -8.15 -10.16 -1.45
CA LYS A 82 -8.09 -11.42 -2.18
C LYS A 82 -8.14 -12.55 -1.14
N VAL A 83 -9.33 -13.11 -0.95
CA VAL A 83 -9.46 -14.39 -0.27
C VAL A 83 -9.15 -15.45 -1.30
N GLU A 84 -7.90 -15.92 -1.38
CA GLU A 84 -7.67 -17.21 -2.03
C GLU A 84 -8.40 -18.26 -1.18
N PRO A 85 -9.33 -19.04 -1.75
CA PRO A 85 -9.95 -20.13 -1.01
C PRO A 85 -8.82 -20.99 -0.46
N LYS A 86 -8.82 -21.25 0.85
CA LYS A 86 -7.98 -22.33 1.38
C LYS A 86 -8.35 -23.58 0.58
N LEU A 87 -7.44 -24.08 -0.24
CA LEU A 87 -7.51 -25.46 -0.70
C LEU A 87 -7.46 -26.30 0.58
N LEU A 88 -8.62 -26.81 1.00
CA LEU A 88 -8.71 -27.81 2.06
C LEU A 88 -7.83 -28.98 1.59
N GLN A 89 -6.70 -29.17 2.25
CA GLN A 89 -5.89 -30.38 2.12
C GLN A 89 -6.52 -31.51 2.91
#